data_AF-A0A1J7CXY6-F1
#
_entry.id   AF-A0A1J7CXY6-F1
#
_cell.length_a   1.000
_cell.length_b   1.000
_cell.length_c   1.000
_cell.angle_alpha   90.00
_cell.angle_beta   90.00
_cell.angle_gamma   90.00
#
_symmetry.space_group_name_H-M   'P 1'
#
loop_
_entity.id
_entity.type
_entity.pdbx_description
1 polymer ?
#
loop_
_entity_poly.entity_id
_entity_poly.type
_entity_poly.pdbx_seq_one_letter_code
_entity_poly.pdbx_strand_id
1 'polypeptide(L)'
;MMNKENELGLQCRDGLVLRLLNGSLKGCEYFLSAPITLFVAGGEGQTDPRHEPPSLPPETIFIPRHQGGVNFEIVIDTAAPHKSVLRVLNDDGTRET
;
A
#
# COMPACT_ATOMS: atom_id res chain seq x y z
N MET A 1 -0.76 44.38 6.45
CA MET A 1 -1.69 43.35 6.97
C MET A 1 -1.07 42.01 6.62
N MET A 2 -0.47 41.35 7.61
CA MET A 2 0.16 40.04 7.45
C MET A 2 -0.98 39.02 7.48
N ASN A 3 -1.20 38.29 6.39
CA ASN A 3 -2.29 37.34 6.31
C ASN A 3 -2.04 36.22 7.33
N LYS A 4 -2.96 36.14 8.29
CA LYS A 4 -3.05 35.13 9.33
C LYS A 4 -3.05 33.74 8.71
N GLU A 5 -2.24 32.87 9.32
CA GLU A 5 -2.57 31.47 9.53
C GLU A 5 -2.48 30.60 8.26
N ASN A 6 -1.24 30.53 7.77
CA ASN A 6 -0.63 29.40 7.06
C ASN A 6 -0.61 28.11 7.93
N GLU A 7 -1.75 27.79 8.56
CA GLU A 7 -1.93 26.69 9.52
C GLU A 7 -2.85 25.58 8.98
N LEU A 8 -2.92 25.39 7.66
CA LEU A 8 -3.38 24.11 7.12
C LEU A 8 -2.21 23.14 7.03
N GLY A 9 -1.80 22.71 8.21
CA GLY A 9 -1.01 21.51 8.43
C GLY A 9 0.43 21.64 7.96
N LEU A 10 1.35 21.53 8.90
CA LEU A 10 2.59 20.82 8.63
C LEU A 10 2.20 19.36 8.26
N GLN A 11 1.61 19.15 7.07
CA GLN A 11 1.38 17.83 6.52
C GLN A 11 2.75 17.20 6.47
N CYS A 12 2.90 16.06 7.13
CA CYS A 12 4.14 15.32 7.18
C CYS A 12 4.72 15.27 5.76
N ARG A 13 5.78 16.08 5.52
CA ARG A 13 6.53 16.06 4.25
C ARG A 13 7.37 14.78 4.14
N ASP A 14 7.28 13.92 5.14
CA ASP A 14 7.95 12.63 5.25
C ASP A 14 6.92 11.53 4.92
N GLY A 15 6.62 11.38 3.64
CA GLY A 15 5.78 10.27 3.16
C GLY A 15 6.38 8.91 3.54
N LEU A 16 5.54 7.88 3.66
CA LEU A 16 6.01 6.53 3.91
C LEU A 16 6.61 5.94 2.64
N VAL A 17 7.76 5.27 2.79
CA VAL A 17 8.41 4.52 1.71
C VAL A 17 8.36 3.04 2.04
N LEU A 18 7.75 2.25 1.17
CA LEU A 18 7.82 0.80 1.23
C LEU A 18 8.99 0.31 0.37
N ARG A 19 9.99 -0.29 0.99
CA ARG A 19 11.15 -0.90 0.30
C ARG A 19 11.03 -2.42 0.30
N LEU A 20 11.12 -3.02 -0.87
CA LEU A 20 11.16 -4.47 -1.01
C LEU A 20 12.57 -5.00 -0.72
N LEU A 21 12.70 -5.87 0.27
CA LEU A 21 14.00 -6.41 0.70
C LEU A 21 14.31 -7.80 0.12
N ASN A 22 13.35 -8.41 -0.58
CA ASN A 22 13.48 -9.73 -1.21
C ASN A 22 12.63 -9.83 -2.50
N GLY A 23 12.70 -11.00 -3.16
CA GLY A 23 11.97 -11.27 -4.40
C GLY A 23 12.64 -10.69 -5.64
N SER A 24 11.94 -10.75 -6.78
CA SER A 24 12.42 -10.25 -8.08
C SER A 24 12.54 -8.73 -8.14
N LEU A 25 11.73 -8.01 -7.35
CA LEU A 25 11.76 -6.55 -7.24
C LEU A 25 12.57 -6.06 -6.01
N LYS A 26 13.53 -6.85 -5.54
CA LYS A 26 14.39 -6.45 -4.41
C LYS A 26 15.08 -5.12 -4.70
N GLY A 27 15.00 -4.20 -3.74
CA GLY A 27 15.56 -2.86 -3.83
C GLY A 27 14.59 -1.81 -4.39
N CYS A 28 13.46 -2.22 -4.96
CA CYS A 28 12.43 -1.28 -5.38
C CYS A 28 11.80 -0.58 -4.17
N GLU A 29 11.46 0.68 -4.38
CA GLU A 29 10.84 1.56 -3.40
C GLU A 29 9.55 2.14 -3.97
N TYR A 30 8.53 2.20 -3.13
CA TYR A 30 7.23 2.79 -3.45
C TYR A 30 6.93 3.88 -2.44
N PHE A 31 6.75 5.10 -2.94
CA PHE A 31 6.26 6.22 -2.15
C PHE A 31 4.75 6.08 -1.98
N LEU A 32 4.29 6.11 -0.73
CA LEU A 32 2.89 5.96 -0.39
C LEU A 32 2.32 7.34 -0.03
N SER A 33 1.46 7.86 -0.91
CA SER A 33 0.78 9.15 -0.74
C SER A 33 -0.70 9.01 -0.40
N ALA A 34 -1.27 7.83 -0.61
CA ALA A 34 -2.67 7.56 -0.34
C ALA A 34 -2.89 7.08 1.11
N PRO A 35 -4.07 7.37 1.71
CA PRO A 35 -4.41 6.85 3.04
C PRO A 35 -4.43 5.32 3.10
N ILE A 36 -4.70 4.65 1.98
CA ILE A 36 -4.68 3.20 1.87
C ILE A 36 -4.01 2.85 0.53
N THR A 37 -3.03 1.95 0.56
CA THR A 37 -2.42 1.37 -0.65
C THR A 37 -2.48 -0.15 -0.57
N LEU A 38 -3.07 -0.77 -1.60
CA LEU A 38 -3.19 -2.22 -1.73
C LEU A 38 -1.96 -2.79 -2.46
N PHE A 39 -1.39 -3.85 -1.91
CA PHE A 39 -0.32 -4.62 -2.52
C PHE A 39 -0.82 -6.02 -2.86
N VAL A 40 -0.82 -6.34 -4.14
CA VAL A 40 -1.17 -7.66 -4.64
C VAL A 40 0.10 -8.43 -4.95
N ALA A 41 0.44 -9.40 -4.10
CA ALA A 41 1.67 -10.19 -4.21
C ALA A 41 1.33 -11.60 -4.72
N GLY A 42 1.53 -11.83 -6.02
CA GLY A 42 1.18 -13.12 -6.63
C GLY A 42 1.82 -13.34 -7.99
N GLY A 43 1.58 -14.52 -8.55
CA GLY A 43 2.05 -14.88 -9.88
C GLY A 43 1.21 -14.23 -10.97
N GLU A 44 1.77 -14.20 -12.19
CA GLU A 44 1.16 -13.67 -13.42
C GLU A 44 -0.18 -14.32 -13.85
N GLY A 45 -0.71 -15.27 -13.08
CA GLY A 45 -1.94 -16.03 -13.37
C GLY A 45 -3.21 -15.57 -12.63
N GLN A 46 -3.21 -14.46 -11.89
CA GLN A 46 -4.43 -13.99 -11.20
C GLN A 46 -5.47 -13.33 -12.14
N THR A 47 -5.16 -13.19 -13.42
CA THR A 47 -6.13 -12.81 -14.45
C THR A 47 -6.56 -14.08 -15.19
N ASP A 48 -7.56 -14.82 -14.71
CA ASP A 48 -8.28 -15.74 -15.59
C ASP A 48 -9.03 -14.88 -16.61
N PRO A 49 -8.70 -14.93 -17.91
CA PRO A 49 -9.35 -14.08 -18.91
C PRO A 49 -10.86 -14.31 -19.04
N ARG A 50 -11.40 -15.38 -18.44
CA ARG A 50 -12.84 -15.67 -18.40
C ARG A 50 -13.56 -14.96 -17.26
N HIS A 51 -12.85 -14.35 -16.33
CA HIS A 51 -13.42 -13.60 -15.23
C HIS A 51 -12.91 -12.17 -15.31
N GLU A 52 -13.82 -11.20 -15.41
CA GLU A 52 -13.43 -9.81 -15.24
C GLU A 52 -12.85 -9.68 -13.82
N PRO A 53 -11.58 -9.25 -13.67
CA PRO A 53 -11.01 -9.08 -12.36
C PRO A 53 -11.87 -8.05 -11.61
N PRO A 54 -12.12 -8.24 -10.30
CA PRO A 54 -12.82 -7.24 -9.52
C PRO A 54 -12.11 -5.90 -9.68
N SER A 55 -12.88 -4.81 -9.73
CA SER A 55 -12.31 -3.47 -9.79
C SER A 55 -11.46 -3.26 -8.54
N LEU A 56 -10.14 -3.19 -8.72
CA LEU A 56 -9.22 -2.92 -7.62
C LEU A 56 -9.22 -1.41 -7.31
N PRO A 57 -8.88 -1.02 -6.07
CA PRO A 57 -8.67 0.38 -5.74
C PRO A 57 -7.63 1.02 -6.68
N PRO A 58 -7.76 2.33 -6.98
CA PRO A 58 -6.78 3.03 -7.83
C PRO A 58 -5.35 2.93 -7.30
N GLU A 59 -5.20 2.91 -5.98
CA GLU A 59 -3.93 2.85 -5.26
C GLU A 59 -3.52 1.39 -5.03
N THR A 60 -3.34 0.66 -6.13
CA THR A 60 -2.92 -0.74 -6.13
C THR A 60 -1.54 -0.91 -6.77
N ILE A 61 -0.66 -1.64 -6.08
CA ILE A 61 0.68 -2.00 -6.56
C ILE A 61 0.78 -3.52 -6.68
N PHE A 62 1.21 -4.00 -7.84
CA PHE A 62 1.44 -5.43 -8.09
C PHE A 62 2.90 -5.79 -7.81
N ILE A 63 3.11 -6.81 -6.97
CA ILE A 63 4.42 -7.38 -6.68
C ILE A 63 4.48 -8.80 -7.28
N PRO A 64 5.27 -9.02 -8.34
CA PRO A 64 5.41 -10.33 -8.94
C PRO A 64 6.09 -11.29 -7.96
N ARG A 65 5.43 -12.42 -7.68
CA ARG A 65 5.98 -13.46 -6.79
C ARG A 65 5.57 -14.84 -7.25
N HIS A 66 6.56 -15.74 -7.37
CA HIS A 66 6.31 -17.09 -7.88
C HIS A 66 5.53 -17.98 -6.89
N GLN A 67 5.83 -17.92 -5.59
CA GLN A 67 5.12 -18.68 -4.54
C GLN A 67 5.11 -17.94 -3.21
N GLY A 68 4.07 -18.18 -2.40
CA GLY A 68 3.96 -17.68 -1.02
C GLY A 68 3.88 -16.15 -0.91
N GLY A 69 3.36 -15.47 -1.94
CA GLY A 69 2.95 -14.07 -1.80
C GLY A 69 1.66 -13.98 -0.99
N VAL A 70 1.55 -12.93 -0.19
CA VAL A 70 0.32 -12.62 0.55
C VAL A 70 -0.06 -11.19 0.21
N ASN A 71 -1.32 -10.96 -0.11
CA ASN A 71 -1.81 -9.62 -0.36
C ASN A 71 -1.88 -8.84 0.96
N PHE A 72 -1.60 -7.55 0.93
CA PHE A 72 -1.66 -6.72 2.12
C PHE A 72 -1.99 -5.28 1.77
N GLU A 73 -2.48 -4.52 2.74
CA GLU A 73 -2.68 -3.08 2.64
C GLU A 73 -1.77 -2.36 3.63
N ILE A 74 -1.32 -1.18 3.24
CA ILE A 74 -0.75 -0.21 4.17
C ILE A 74 -1.79 0.87 4.40
N VAL A 75 -2.20 1.05 5.66
CA VAL A 75 -3.14 2.10 6.08
C VAL A 75 -2.36 3.19 6.78
N ILE A 76 -2.32 4.37 6.17
CA ILE A 76 -1.56 5.52 6.66
C ILE A 76 -2.46 6.36 7.57
N ASP A 77 -2.05 6.50 8.83
CA ASP A 77 -2.64 7.50 9.72
C ASP A 77 -2.03 8.87 9.38
N THR A 78 -2.81 9.72 8.71
CA THR A 78 -2.36 11.04 8.25
C THR A 78 -2.11 12.03 9.39
N ALA A 79 -2.68 11.80 10.57
CA ALA A 79 -2.46 12.61 11.76
C ALA A 79 -1.28 12.09 12.61
N ALA A 80 -1.02 10.79 12.55
CA ALA A 80 0.06 10.13 13.28
C ALA A 80 0.73 9.03 12.44
N PRO A 81 1.62 9.37 11.48
CA PRO A 81 2.18 8.40 10.53
C PRO A 81 2.89 7.19 11.17
N HIS A 82 3.40 7.33 12.38
CA HIS A 82 4.00 6.24 13.17
C HIS A 82 2.98 5.20 13.69
N LYS A 83 1.68 5.51 13.60
CA LYS A 83 0.57 4.59 13.91
C LYS A 83 -0.01 3.94 12.65
N SER A 84 0.60 4.16 11.49
CA SER A 84 0.22 3.47 10.26
C SER A 84 0.37 1.95 10.45
N VAL A 85 -0.57 1.18 9.92
CA VAL A 85 -0.64 -0.27 10.14
C VAL A 85 -0.51 -1.03 8.83
N LEU A 86 0.01 -2.26 8.94
CA LEU A 86 -0.03 -3.23 7.85
C LEU A 86 -1.20 -4.19 8.08
N ARG A 87 -2.02 -4.39 7.06
CA ARG A 87 -3.15 -5.34 7.07
C ARG A 87 -2.89 -6.47 6.12
N VAL A 88 -2.67 -7.67 6.64
CA VAL A 88 -2.54 -8.89 5.83
C VAL A 88 -3.94 -9.35 5.43
N LEU A 89 -4.14 -9.58 4.13
CA LEU A 89 -5.40 -10.05 3.55
C LEU A 89 -5.33 -11.56 3.31
N ASN A 90 -6.14 -12.32 4.04
CA ASN A 90 -6.27 -13.76 3.89
C ASN A 90 -7.73 -14.13 3.59
N ASP A 91 -7.96 -15.36 3.15
CA ASP A 91 -9.30 -15.87 2.85
C ASP A 91 -10.22 -15.92 4.08
N ASP A 92 -9.64 -15.99 5.30
CA ASP A 92 -10.35 -15.99 6.58
C ASP A 92 -10.61 -14.58 7.16
N GLY A 93 -10.16 -13.52 6.45
CA GLY A 93 -10.34 -12.13 6.82
C GLY A 93 -9.04 -11.32 6.93
N THR A 94 -9.15 -10.13 7.50
CA THR A 94 -8.03 -9.18 7.63
C THR A 94 -7.34 -9.30 8.98
N ARG A 95 -6.00 -9.39 9.00
CA ARG A 95 -5.18 -9.34 10.22
C ARG A 95 -4.35 -8.07 10.26
N GLU A 96 -4.48 -7.29 11.33
CA GLU A 96 -3.66 -6.10 11.57
C GLU A 96 -2.34 -6.49 12.27
N THR A 97 -1.23 -5.90 11.83
CA THR A 97 0.10 -6.09 12.44
C THR A 97 0.79 -4.75 12.63
#